data_AF-A0AA37TH79-F1
#
_entry.id   AF-A0AA37TH79-F1
#
_cell.length_a   1.000
_cell.length_b   1.000
_cell.length_c   1.000
_cell.angle_alpha   90.00
_cell.angle_beta   90.00
_cell.angle_gamma   90.00
#
_symmetry.space_group_name_H-M   'P 1'
#
loop_
_entity.id
_entity.type
_entity.pdbx_description
1 polymer ?
#
loop_
_entity_poly.entity_id
_entity_poly.type
_entity_poly.pdbx_seq_one_letter_code
_entity_poly.pdbx_strand_id
1 'polypeptide(L)'
;MAGGATIGLAPGDERRRRAVFQAADDIRAEGVEAVNLRTVWARVKLDHGVAGNNQTIGRYYAEWTADRCYVPAIEQSGMPKSVSTRLAKAGIELWGAAQAEATMIYQRDRQRMEAEVAAERKLREEALAMLDAREAVIDAQRNELAWYATELDRVREHLSLVRSRAFWRTVAQEIWEILPEREAMHLADIVPRIGHEFVREAEEYPGEWGVDLIRGVMDQRIKFKKLFAKEGAARYRRRRPEDDAA
;
A
#
# COMPACT_ATOMS: atom_id res chain seq x y z
N MET A 1 -11.80 -21.06 67.80
CA MET A 1 -11.22 -19.72 68.00
C MET A 1 -12.38 -18.75 68.18
N ALA A 2 -12.27 -17.88 69.19
CA ALA A 2 -13.30 -17.03 69.79
C ALA A 2 -14.37 -17.77 70.63
N GLY A 3 -14.07 -17.92 71.92
CA GLY A 3 -15.03 -18.34 72.94
C GLY A 3 -15.97 -17.19 73.32
N GLY A 4 -17.27 -17.50 73.37
CA GLY A 4 -18.30 -16.69 74.01
C GLY A 4 -18.97 -17.54 75.09
N ALA A 5 -18.88 -17.09 76.34
CA ALA A 5 -19.47 -17.75 77.49
C ALA A 5 -20.97 -18.01 77.27
N THR A 6 -21.39 -19.28 77.34
CA THR A 6 -22.79 -19.67 77.51
C THR A 6 -23.23 -19.27 78.92
N ILE A 7 -23.65 -18.01 79.07
CA ILE A 7 -24.46 -17.58 80.21
C ILE A 7 -25.76 -18.38 80.10
N GLY A 8 -25.94 -19.37 80.98
CA GLY A 8 -27.15 -20.17 81.02
C GLY A 8 -28.37 -19.27 81.20
N LEU A 9 -29.20 -19.18 80.17
CA LEU A 9 -30.50 -18.51 80.26
C LEU A 9 -31.29 -19.18 81.40
N ALA A 10 -32.00 -18.37 82.19
CA ALA A 10 -32.89 -18.91 83.22
C ALA A 10 -33.88 -19.90 82.55
N PRO A 11 -34.28 -21.00 83.23
CA PRO A 11 -35.09 -22.05 82.60
C PRO A 11 -36.37 -21.55 81.91
N GLY A 12 -36.96 -20.45 82.41
CA GLY A 12 -38.12 -19.80 81.80
C GLY A 12 -37.83 -19.03 80.51
N ASP A 13 -36.62 -18.49 80.35
CA ASP A 13 -36.19 -17.73 79.18
C ASP A 13 -35.77 -18.63 78.02
N GLU A 14 -35.14 -19.77 78.33
CA GLU A 14 -34.83 -20.80 77.34
C GLU A 14 -36.11 -21.42 76.76
N ARG A 15 -37.12 -21.65 77.60
CA ARG A 15 -38.45 -22.13 77.15
C ARG A 15 -39.14 -21.11 76.23
N ARG A 16 -39.05 -19.81 76.55
CA ARG A 16 -39.58 -18.72 75.71
C ARG A 16 -38.90 -18.64 74.35
N ARG A 17 -37.57 -18.69 74.35
CA ARG A 17 -36.76 -18.63 73.14
C ARG A 17 -37.15 -19.77 72.18
N ARG A 18 -37.26 -21.01 72.67
CA ARG A 18 -37.70 -22.15 71.85
C ARG A 18 -39.11 -21.98 71.31
N ALA A 19 -40.06 -21.50 72.13
CA ALA A 19 -41.43 -21.26 71.68
C ALA A 19 -41.48 -20.20 70.56
N VAL A 20 -40.69 -19.14 70.64
CA VAL A 20 -40.59 -18.12 69.58
C VAL A 20 -40.00 -18.69 68.30
N PHE A 21 -38.94 -19.49 68.41
CA PHE A 21 -38.30 -20.13 67.26
C PHE A 21 -39.27 -21.10 66.57
N GLN A 22 -39.97 -21.93 67.34
CA GLN A 22 -40.91 -22.91 66.82
C GLN A 22 -42.13 -22.25 66.17
N ALA A 23 -42.73 -21.26 66.83
CA ALA A 23 -43.83 -20.49 66.25
C ALA A 23 -43.44 -19.77 64.94
N ALA A 24 -42.22 -19.23 64.86
CA ALA A 24 -41.74 -18.58 63.65
C ALA A 24 -41.42 -19.58 62.52
N ASP A 25 -40.84 -20.74 62.85
CA ASP A 25 -40.62 -21.83 61.90
C ASP A 25 -41.96 -22.42 61.39
N ASP A 26 -42.96 -22.56 62.25
CA ASP A 26 -44.29 -23.06 61.88
C ASP A 26 -45.03 -22.08 60.95
N ILE A 27 -45.04 -20.77 61.27
CA ILE A 27 -45.62 -19.74 60.39
C ILE A 27 -44.91 -19.72 59.02
N ARG A 28 -43.59 -19.93 59.02
CA ARG A 28 -42.81 -20.02 57.78
C ARG A 28 -43.18 -21.29 56.98
N ALA A 29 -43.38 -22.42 57.64
CA ALA A 29 -43.75 -23.68 57.01
C ALA A 29 -45.19 -23.67 56.45
N GLU A 30 -46.09 -22.93 57.09
CA GLU A 30 -47.47 -22.71 56.62
C GLU A 30 -47.56 -21.86 55.34
N GLY A 31 -46.47 -21.23 54.90
CA GLY A 31 -46.42 -20.45 53.67
C GLY A 31 -47.19 -19.13 53.73
N VAL A 32 -47.47 -18.62 54.94
CA VAL A 32 -48.10 -17.31 55.13
C VAL A 32 -47.14 -16.21 54.66
N GLU A 33 -47.69 -15.20 53.95
CA GLU A 33 -46.99 -14.17 53.17
C GLU A 33 -45.80 -13.49 53.87
N ALA A 34 -45.82 -13.37 55.21
CA ALA A 34 -44.65 -12.98 56.00
C ALA A 34 -44.73 -13.46 57.45
N VAL A 35 -43.62 -14.01 57.95
CA VAL A 35 -43.37 -14.12 59.39
C VAL A 35 -43.19 -12.71 59.95
N ASN A 36 -44.04 -12.30 60.89
CA ASN A 36 -43.95 -11.00 61.55
C ASN A 36 -44.10 -11.13 63.07
N LEU A 37 -43.55 -10.17 63.81
CA LEU A 37 -43.51 -10.23 65.28
C LEU A 37 -44.91 -10.37 65.91
N ARG A 38 -45.94 -9.78 65.29
CA ARG A 38 -47.30 -9.82 65.81
C ARG A 38 -47.92 -11.21 65.69
N THR A 39 -47.73 -11.89 64.55
CA THR A 39 -48.23 -13.24 64.33
C THR A 39 -47.48 -14.25 65.18
N VAL A 40 -46.15 -14.13 65.27
CA VAL A 40 -45.32 -14.95 66.17
C VAL A 40 -45.74 -14.79 67.62
N TRP A 41 -45.94 -13.55 68.10
CA TRP A 41 -46.38 -13.30 69.47
C TRP A 41 -47.75 -13.92 69.78
N ALA A 42 -48.71 -13.80 68.85
CA ALA A 42 -50.03 -14.41 69.01
C ALA A 42 -49.95 -15.94 69.12
N ARG A 43 -49.12 -16.58 68.29
CA ARG A 43 -48.90 -18.04 68.26
C ARG A 43 -48.21 -18.54 69.52
N VAL A 44 -47.16 -17.84 69.98
CA VAL A 44 -46.46 -18.14 71.24
C VAL A 44 -47.40 -18.09 72.45
N LYS A 45 -48.30 -17.11 72.47
CA LYS A 45 -49.29 -16.96 73.54
C LYS A 45 -50.37 -18.05 73.49
N LEU A 46 -50.88 -18.37 72.30
CA LEU A 46 -51.98 -19.32 72.11
C LEU A 46 -51.54 -20.78 72.27
N ASP A 47 -50.45 -21.17 71.62
CA ASP A 47 -50.11 -22.60 71.46
C ASP A 47 -49.12 -23.10 72.51
N HIS A 48 -48.24 -22.22 72.98
CA HIS A 48 -47.19 -22.59 73.94
C HIS A 48 -47.50 -22.12 75.36
N GLY A 49 -48.55 -21.31 75.55
CA GLY A 49 -48.98 -20.80 76.85
C GLY A 49 -47.92 -19.95 77.58
N VAL A 50 -46.94 -19.43 76.83
CA VAL A 50 -45.80 -18.71 77.41
C VAL A 50 -46.05 -17.21 77.31
N ALA A 51 -46.19 -16.55 78.46
CA ALA A 51 -46.35 -15.10 78.53
C ALA A 51 -44.98 -14.38 78.58
N GLY A 52 -44.91 -13.25 77.89
CA GLY A 52 -43.76 -12.35 77.86
C GLY A 52 -44.17 -10.97 77.34
N ASN A 53 -43.37 -9.95 77.64
CA ASN A 53 -43.57 -8.61 77.07
C ASN A 53 -43.06 -8.58 75.61
N ASN A 54 -43.48 -7.57 74.83
CA ASN A 54 -43.10 -7.44 73.43
C ASN A 54 -41.58 -7.26 73.24
N GLN A 55 -40.85 -6.75 74.24
CA GLN A 55 -39.40 -6.59 74.16
C GLN A 55 -38.66 -7.93 74.24
N THR A 56 -39.06 -8.81 75.16
CA THR A 56 -38.47 -10.15 75.33
C THR A 56 -38.76 -11.03 74.12
N ILE A 57 -40.01 -11.04 73.63
CA ILE A 57 -40.38 -11.80 72.44
C ILE A 57 -39.74 -11.21 71.18
N GLY A 58 -39.69 -9.88 71.08
CA GLY A 58 -38.99 -9.17 70.00
C GLY A 58 -37.49 -9.49 69.93
N ARG A 59 -36.82 -9.63 71.08
CA ARG A 59 -35.42 -10.05 71.15
C ARG A 59 -35.22 -11.46 70.60
N TYR A 60 -36.01 -12.44 71.03
CA TYR A 60 -35.87 -13.81 70.52
C TYR A 60 -36.30 -13.95 69.06
N TYR A 61 -37.26 -13.14 68.61
CA TYR A 61 -37.62 -13.08 67.20
C TYR A 61 -36.48 -12.51 66.36
N ALA A 62 -35.80 -11.46 66.83
CA ALA A 62 -34.60 -10.94 66.17
C ALA A 62 -33.47 -11.98 66.12
N GLU A 63 -33.25 -12.72 67.23
CA GLU A 63 -32.30 -13.85 67.25
C GLU A 63 -32.68 -14.92 66.23
N TRP A 64 -33.97 -15.28 66.10
CA TRP A 64 -34.45 -16.22 65.09
C TRP A 64 -34.24 -15.70 63.67
N THR A 65 -34.53 -14.42 63.40
CA THR A 65 -34.29 -13.84 62.06
C THR A 65 -32.82 -13.86 61.67
N ALA A 66 -31.92 -13.62 62.62
CA ALA A 66 -30.48 -13.68 62.39
C ALA A 66 -30.01 -15.14 62.16
N ASP A 67 -30.46 -16.07 63.01
CA ASP A 67 -30.10 -17.48 62.96
C ASP A 67 -30.59 -18.17 61.67
N ARG A 68 -31.81 -17.86 61.24
CA ARG A 68 -32.41 -18.41 60.01
C ARG A 68 -32.10 -17.60 58.75
N CYS A 69 -31.30 -16.53 58.86
CA CYS A 69 -31.05 -15.54 57.81
C CYS A 69 -32.35 -15.09 57.10
N TYR A 70 -33.41 -14.90 57.88
CA TYR A 70 -34.73 -14.60 57.33
C TYR A 70 -34.78 -13.14 56.87
N VAL A 71 -34.86 -12.93 55.55
CA VAL A 71 -35.13 -11.64 54.92
C VAL A 71 -36.60 -11.64 54.52
N PRO A 72 -37.47 -10.82 55.13
CA PRO A 72 -38.85 -10.71 54.69
C PRO A 72 -38.87 -10.36 53.21
N ALA A 73 -39.61 -11.10 52.40
CA ALA A 73 -39.85 -10.70 51.02
C ALA A 73 -40.50 -9.31 51.08
N ILE A 74 -39.82 -8.30 50.55
CA ILE A 74 -40.42 -6.98 50.37
C ILE A 74 -41.60 -7.21 49.43
N GLU A 75 -42.83 -6.96 49.90
CA GLU A 75 -44.01 -6.98 49.05
C GLU A 75 -43.70 -6.20 47.78
N GLN A 76 -43.72 -6.88 46.63
CA GLN A 76 -43.82 -6.23 45.34
C GLN A 76 -45.23 -5.64 45.25
N SER A 77 -45.52 -4.63 46.08
CA SER A 77 -46.65 -3.74 45.82
C SER A 77 -46.40 -3.17 44.43
N GLY A 78 -47.22 -3.59 43.47
CA GLY A 78 -47.10 -3.17 42.08
C GLY A 78 -46.97 -1.66 42.02
N MET A 79 -45.99 -1.18 41.26
CA MET A 79 -45.68 0.24 41.15
C MET A 79 -46.99 1.04 40.91
N PRO A 80 -47.23 2.15 41.64
CA PRO A 80 -48.46 2.91 41.47
C PRO A 80 -48.67 3.27 40.00
N LYS A 81 -49.90 3.06 39.49
CA LYS A 81 -50.22 3.30 38.06
C LYS A 81 -49.75 4.66 37.56
N SER A 82 -49.87 5.71 38.38
CA SER A 82 -49.42 7.06 38.04
C SER A 82 -47.91 7.20 37.83
N VAL A 83 -47.09 6.36 38.48
CA VAL A 83 -45.64 6.29 38.28
C VAL A 83 -45.33 5.49 37.02
N SER A 84 -45.98 4.33 36.83
CA SER A 84 -45.82 3.51 35.62
C SER A 84 -46.17 4.29 34.35
N THR A 85 -47.28 5.04 34.34
CA THR A 85 -47.68 5.86 33.18
C THR A 85 -46.65 6.96 32.89
N ARG A 86 -46.09 7.60 33.93
CA ARG A 86 -45.06 8.63 33.77
C ARG A 86 -43.75 8.05 33.21
N LEU A 87 -43.33 6.89 33.70
CA LEU A 87 -42.14 6.20 33.18
C LEU A 87 -42.33 5.75 31.74
N ALA A 88 -43.50 5.21 31.38
CA ALA A 88 -43.81 4.83 30.01
C ALA A 88 -43.76 6.05 29.06
N LYS A 89 -44.34 7.18 29.48
CA LYS A 89 -44.28 8.43 28.71
C LYS A 89 -42.84 8.92 28.53
N ALA A 90 -42.05 8.94 29.61
CA ALA A 90 -40.65 9.35 29.55
C ALA A 90 -39.81 8.42 28.64
N GLY A 91 -40.09 7.11 28.65
CA GLY A 91 -39.44 6.14 27.76
C GLY A 91 -39.75 6.40 26.29
N ILE A 92 -41.00 6.72 25.95
CA ILE A 92 -41.39 7.08 24.57
C ILE A 92 -40.69 8.38 24.13
N GLU A 93 -40.68 9.40 24.99
CA GLU A 93 -40.01 10.67 24.71
C GLU A 93 -38.49 10.48 24.52
N LEU A 94 -37.85 9.69 25.39
CA LEU A 94 -36.42 9.36 25.28
C LEU A 94 -36.12 8.59 24.00
N TRP A 95 -36.94 7.59 23.66
CA TRP A 95 -36.77 6.83 22.42
C TRP A 95 -36.94 7.71 21.18
N GLY A 96 -37.95 8.60 21.17
CA GLY A 96 -38.15 9.56 20.10
C GLY A 96 -36.96 10.52 19.94
N ALA A 97 -36.42 11.03 21.05
CA ALA A 97 -35.23 11.86 21.04
C ALA A 97 -34.00 11.12 20.52
N ALA A 98 -33.77 9.89 20.99
CA ALA A 98 -32.66 9.05 20.54
C ALA A 98 -32.76 8.71 19.05
N GLN A 99 -33.97 8.43 18.54
CA GLN A 99 -34.20 8.16 17.11
C GLN A 99 -33.95 9.41 16.26
N ALA A 100 -34.37 10.59 16.74
CA ALA A 100 -34.11 11.86 16.07
C ALA A 100 -32.61 12.16 16.01
N GLU A 101 -31.89 11.98 17.12
CA GLU A 101 -30.43 12.16 17.18
C GLU A 101 -29.70 11.18 16.24
N ALA A 102 -30.05 9.89 16.28
CA ALA A 102 -29.48 8.89 15.39
C ALA A 102 -29.71 9.23 13.90
N THR A 103 -30.90 9.74 13.57
CA THR A 103 -31.22 10.18 12.20
C THR A 103 -30.36 11.38 11.79
N MET A 104 -30.17 12.36 12.67
CA MET A 104 -29.31 13.52 12.39
C MET A 104 -27.84 13.11 12.20
N ILE A 105 -27.32 12.21 13.04
CA ILE A 105 -25.95 11.69 12.91
C ILE A 105 -25.80 10.97 11.57
N TYR A 106 -26.73 10.07 11.25
CA TYR A 106 -26.71 9.34 9.98
C TYR A 106 -26.74 10.27 8.76
N GLN A 107 -27.58 11.31 8.78
CA GLN A 107 -27.64 12.29 7.70
C GLN A 107 -26.34 13.09 7.57
N ARG A 108 -25.75 13.50 8.70
CA ARG A 108 -24.46 14.19 8.72
C ARG A 108 -23.35 13.32 8.16
N ASP A 109 -23.29 12.05 8.57
CA ASP A 109 -22.28 11.11 8.11
C ASP A 109 -22.44 10.83 6.62
N ARG A 110 -23.69 10.67 6.15
CA ARG A 110 -23.98 10.53 4.73
C ARG A 110 -23.47 11.73 3.93
N GLN A 111 -23.79 12.96 4.35
CA GLN A 111 -23.33 14.17 3.67
C GLN A 111 -21.81 14.28 3.66
N ARG A 112 -21.15 13.92 4.76
CA ARG A 112 -19.69 13.89 4.85
C ARG A 112 -19.10 12.90 3.86
N MET A 113 -19.62 11.68 3.80
CA MET A 113 -19.15 10.65 2.86
C MET A 113 -19.38 11.07 1.41
N GLU A 114 -20.53 11.66 1.09
CA GLU A 114 -20.80 12.19 -0.25
C GLU A 114 -19.80 13.29 -0.64
N ALA A 115 -19.45 14.18 0.30
CA ALA A 115 -18.43 15.21 0.07
C ALA A 115 -17.02 14.63 -0.10
N GLU A 116 -16.65 13.63 0.71
CA GLU A 116 -15.35 12.93 0.61
C GLU A 116 -15.22 12.20 -0.73
N VAL A 117 -16.27 11.49 -1.17
CA VAL A 117 -16.29 10.83 -2.49
C VAL A 117 -16.21 11.84 -3.63
N ALA A 118 -16.92 12.97 -3.53
CA ALA A 118 -16.83 14.02 -4.55
C ALA A 118 -15.43 14.64 -4.62
N ALA A 119 -14.75 14.81 -3.49
CA ALA A 119 -13.38 15.29 -3.43
C ALA A 119 -12.39 14.28 -4.03
N GLU A 120 -12.53 12.99 -3.72
CA GLU A 120 -11.69 11.93 -4.31
C GLU A 120 -11.84 11.86 -5.82
N ARG A 121 -13.08 11.95 -6.34
CA ARG A 121 -13.32 11.95 -7.78
C ARG A 121 -12.61 13.10 -8.49
N LYS A 122 -12.67 14.31 -7.93
CA LYS A 122 -11.95 15.47 -8.48
C LYS A 122 -10.44 15.25 -8.49
N LEU A 123 -9.87 14.75 -7.39
CA LEU A 123 -8.45 14.45 -7.31
C LEU A 123 -8.03 13.38 -8.33
N ARG A 124 -8.90 12.38 -8.55
CA ARG A 124 -8.68 11.32 -9.54
C ARG A 124 -8.72 11.87 -10.96
N GLU A 125 -9.69 12.73 -11.28
CA GLU A 125 -9.79 13.42 -12.56
C GLU A 125 -8.56 14.30 -12.83
N GLU A 126 -8.10 15.06 -11.83
CA GLU A 126 -6.87 15.85 -11.92
C GLU A 126 -5.64 14.97 -12.14
N ALA A 127 -5.51 13.85 -11.41
CA ALA A 127 -4.41 12.92 -11.57
C ALA A 127 -4.38 12.26 -12.96
N LEU A 128 -5.55 11.92 -13.51
CA LEU A 128 -5.67 11.41 -14.88
C LEU A 128 -5.25 12.46 -15.90
N ALA A 129 -5.72 13.71 -15.77
CA ALA A 129 -5.31 14.79 -16.66
C ALA A 129 -3.79 15.07 -16.61
N MET A 130 -3.18 14.96 -15.42
CA MET A 130 -1.72 15.06 -15.29
C MET A 130 -1.00 13.89 -15.96
N LEU A 131 -1.53 12.66 -15.86
CA LEU A 131 -0.97 11.49 -16.52
C LEU A 131 -1.02 11.64 -18.04
N ASP A 132 -2.15 12.05 -18.60
CA ASP A 132 -2.31 12.29 -20.04
C ASP A 132 -1.33 13.36 -20.54
N ALA A 133 -1.16 14.45 -19.79
CA ALA A 133 -0.20 15.49 -20.11
C ALA A 133 1.26 14.98 -20.08
N ARG A 134 1.60 14.08 -19.14
CA ARG A 134 2.93 13.47 -19.06
C ARG A 134 3.17 12.48 -20.19
N GLU A 135 2.17 11.69 -20.55
CA GLU A 135 2.24 10.74 -21.67
C GLU A 135 2.50 11.48 -22.99
N ALA A 136 1.80 12.59 -23.23
CA ALA A 136 2.04 13.44 -24.40
C ALA A 136 3.48 13.98 -24.46
N VAL A 137 4.06 14.38 -23.31
CA VAL A 137 5.46 14.82 -23.24
C VAL A 137 6.43 13.67 -23.53
N ILE A 138 6.19 12.49 -22.97
CA ILE A 138 7.03 11.31 -23.19
C ILE A 138 7.03 10.93 -24.68
N ASP A 139 5.87 10.95 -25.32
CA ASP A 139 5.76 10.62 -26.74
C ASP A 139 6.43 11.67 -27.63
N ALA A 140 6.31 12.96 -27.31
CA ALA A 140 7.07 14.01 -27.99
C ALA A 140 8.58 13.78 -27.87
N GLN A 141 9.08 13.47 -26.67
CA GLN A 141 10.50 13.19 -26.44
C GLN A 141 10.98 11.92 -27.17
N ARG A 142 10.16 10.87 -27.23
CA ARG A 142 10.47 9.66 -28.01
C ARG A 142 10.61 9.96 -29.50
N ASN A 143 9.71 10.80 -30.03
CA ASN A 143 9.78 11.21 -31.43
C ASN A 143 11.03 12.05 -31.71
N GLU A 144 11.40 12.96 -30.81
CA GLU A 144 12.66 13.71 -30.91
C GLU A 144 13.88 12.78 -30.88
N LEU A 145 13.93 11.82 -29.94
CA LEU A 145 15.02 10.85 -29.86
C LEU A 145 15.13 9.99 -31.14
N ALA A 146 14.01 9.57 -31.72
CA ALA A 146 13.99 8.83 -32.98
C ALA A 146 14.52 9.68 -34.14
N TRP A 147 14.17 10.97 -34.17
CA TRP A 147 14.71 11.92 -35.14
C TRP A 147 16.22 12.10 -34.97
N TYR A 148 16.69 12.36 -33.75
CA TYR A 148 18.12 12.50 -33.45
C TYR A 148 18.92 11.25 -33.78
N ALA A 149 18.38 10.05 -33.52
CA ALA A 149 19.02 8.78 -33.88
C ALA A 149 19.21 8.68 -35.40
N THR A 150 18.15 8.97 -36.16
CA THR A 150 18.20 8.98 -37.64
C THR A 150 19.23 9.99 -38.16
N GLU A 151 19.27 11.18 -37.55
CA GLU A 151 20.20 12.23 -37.96
C GLU A 151 21.65 11.87 -37.61
N LEU A 152 21.90 11.27 -36.45
CA LEU A 152 23.21 10.75 -36.07
C LEU A 152 23.71 9.70 -37.05
N ASP A 153 22.85 8.79 -37.50
CA ASP A 153 23.22 7.76 -38.47
C ASP A 153 23.59 8.38 -39.82
N ARG A 154 22.83 9.38 -40.31
CA ARG A 154 23.19 10.14 -41.52
C ARG A 154 24.54 10.84 -41.38
N VAL A 155 24.78 11.49 -40.25
CA VAL A 155 26.05 12.17 -40.00
C VAL A 155 27.21 11.17 -39.94
N ARG A 156 27.01 10.01 -39.30
CA ARG A 156 28.01 8.92 -39.27
C ARG A 156 28.33 8.39 -40.65
N GLU A 157 27.31 8.13 -41.47
CA GLU A 157 27.48 7.71 -42.87
C GLU A 157 28.25 8.77 -43.66
N HIS A 158 27.88 10.04 -43.52
CA HIS A 158 28.59 11.14 -44.17
C HIS A 158 30.05 11.23 -43.73
N LEU A 159 30.32 11.14 -42.43
CA LEU A 159 31.68 11.14 -41.89
C LEU A 159 32.50 9.95 -42.40
N SER A 160 31.90 8.76 -42.48
CA SER A 160 32.54 7.56 -43.04
C SER A 160 32.92 7.77 -44.52
N LEU A 161 32.02 8.36 -45.32
CA LEU A 161 32.28 8.70 -46.72
C LEU A 161 33.37 9.77 -46.88
N VAL A 162 33.37 10.79 -46.03
CA VAL A 162 34.40 11.85 -46.07
C VAL A 162 35.76 11.29 -45.66
N ARG A 163 35.81 10.48 -44.58
CA ARG A 163 37.04 9.83 -44.10
C ARG A 163 37.62 8.88 -45.15
N SER A 164 36.81 7.96 -45.68
CA SER A 164 37.25 7.05 -46.75
C SER A 164 37.76 7.82 -47.98
N ARG A 165 37.07 8.89 -48.39
CA ARG A 165 37.52 9.72 -49.53
C ARG A 165 38.86 10.41 -49.26
N ALA A 166 39.07 10.91 -48.05
CA ALA A 166 40.32 11.54 -47.64
C ALA A 166 41.45 10.50 -47.63
N PHE A 167 41.22 9.35 -47.01
CA PHE A 167 42.14 8.22 -46.97
C PHE A 167 42.57 7.78 -48.39
N TRP A 168 41.62 7.48 -49.27
CA TRP A 168 41.92 7.07 -50.65
C TRP A 168 42.55 8.17 -51.51
N ARG A 169 42.47 9.44 -51.10
CA ARG A 169 43.24 10.52 -51.73
C ARG A 169 44.69 10.43 -51.31
N THR A 170 44.98 10.22 -50.02
CA THR A 170 46.33 10.05 -49.50
C THR A 170 47.01 8.81 -50.08
N VAL A 171 46.32 7.67 -50.11
CA VAL A 171 46.86 6.43 -50.75
C VAL A 171 47.19 6.67 -52.22
N ALA A 172 46.33 7.37 -52.97
CA ALA A 172 46.62 7.71 -54.36
C ALA A 172 47.84 8.65 -54.50
N GLN A 173 48.03 9.57 -53.56
CA GLN A 173 49.19 10.44 -53.55
C GLN A 173 50.47 9.64 -53.26
N GLU A 174 50.45 8.75 -52.27
CA GLU A 174 51.57 7.87 -51.93
C GLU A 174 51.99 6.99 -53.11
N ILE A 175 51.02 6.36 -53.79
CA ILE A 175 51.30 5.59 -55.01
C ILE A 175 51.95 6.47 -56.07
N TRP A 176 51.45 7.69 -56.26
CA TRP A 176 52.04 8.62 -57.22
C TRP A 176 53.50 8.93 -56.88
N GLU A 177 53.83 9.10 -55.60
CA GLU A 177 55.20 9.35 -55.12
C GLU A 177 56.14 8.15 -55.34
N ILE A 178 55.65 6.92 -55.13
CA ILE A 178 56.40 5.67 -55.36
C ILE A 178 56.64 5.41 -56.86
N LEU A 179 55.72 5.83 -57.74
CA LEU A 179 55.83 5.57 -59.17
C LEU A 179 57.05 6.29 -59.78
N PRO A 180 57.83 5.63 -60.65
CA PRO A 180 58.92 6.26 -61.39
C PRO A 180 58.39 7.37 -62.30
N GLU A 181 59.18 8.42 -62.49
CA GLU A 181 58.79 9.56 -63.34
C GLU A 181 58.56 9.17 -64.81
N ARG A 182 59.35 8.22 -65.30
CA ARG A 182 59.43 7.90 -66.74
C ARG A 182 58.88 6.54 -67.14
N GLU A 183 58.78 5.60 -66.20
CA GLU A 183 58.49 4.19 -66.51
C GLU A 183 57.19 3.72 -65.84
N ALA A 184 56.48 2.82 -66.51
CA ALA A 184 55.30 2.17 -65.95
C ALA A 184 55.71 1.02 -65.00
N MET A 185 55.15 1.02 -63.80
CA MET A 185 55.34 -0.01 -62.78
C MET A 185 54.14 -0.97 -62.76
N HIS A 186 54.41 -2.25 -62.52
CA HIS A 186 53.34 -3.24 -62.39
C HIS A 186 52.69 -3.18 -61.00
N LEU A 187 51.39 -3.42 -60.90
CA LEU A 187 50.65 -3.34 -59.62
C LEU A 187 51.27 -4.22 -58.51
N ALA A 188 51.78 -5.40 -58.86
CA ALA A 188 52.43 -6.31 -57.90
C ALA A 188 53.68 -5.71 -57.25
N ASP A 189 54.32 -4.74 -57.91
CA ASP A 189 55.51 -4.04 -57.39
C ASP A 189 55.14 -2.77 -56.62
N ILE A 190 53.95 -2.22 -56.87
CA ILE A 190 53.43 -1.01 -56.21
C ILE A 190 52.92 -1.36 -54.80
N VAL A 191 52.08 -2.39 -54.68
CA VAL A 191 51.42 -2.80 -53.43
C VAL A 191 52.41 -2.97 -52.25
N PRO A 192 53.54 -3.68 -52.37
CA PRO A 192 54.47 -3.87 -51.24
C PRO A 192 55.29 -2.62 -50.90
N ARG A 193 55.23 -1.56 -51.71
CA ARG A 193 55.97 -0.30 -51.49
C ARG A 193 55.14 0.77 -50.78
N ILE A 194 53.82 0.59 -50.69
CA ILE A 194 52.95 1.49 -49.95
C ILE A 194 53.16 1.24 -48.45
N GLY A 195 53.26 2.32 -47.67
CA GLY A 195 53.53 2.25 -46.23
C GLY A 195 52.55 1.37 -45.44
N HIS A 196 53.07 0.66 -44.43
CA HIS A 196 52.32 -0.29 -43.61
C HIS A 196 51.18 0.37 -42.80
N GLU A 197 51.30 1.66 -42.51
CA GLU A 197 50.28 2.47 -41.86
C GLU A 197 48.98 2.54 -42.67
N PHE A 198 49.06 2.59 -44.00
CA PHE A 198 47.90 2.60 -44.88
C PHE A 198 47.23 1.23 -44.96
N VAL A 199 47.99 0.15 -44.81
CA VAL A 199 47.44 -1.23 -44.77
C VAL A 199 46.52 -1.39 -43.56
N ARG A 200 46.97 -0.93 -42.39
CA ARG A 200 46.21 -1.01 -41.14
C ARG A 200 44.95 -0.14 -41.16
N GLU A 201 45.03 1.07 -41.71
CA GLU A 201 43.86 1.95 -41.84
C GLU A 201 42.90 1.46 -42.95
N ALA A 202 43.40 0.77 -43.98
CA ALA A 202 42.56 0.17 -45.01
C ALA A 202 41.66 -0.96 -44.50
N GLU A 203 42.07 -1.67 -43.43
CA GLU A 203 41.24 -2.68 -42.76
C GLU A 203 39.93 -2.10 -42.19
N GLU A 204 39.87 -0.79 -41.96
CA GLU A 204 38.66 -0.09 -41.50
C GLU A 204 37.63 0.16 -42.63
N TYR A 205 37.99 -0.12 -43.89
CA TYR A 205 37.15 0.10 -45.07
C TYR A 205 36.81 -1.22 -45.78
N PRO A 206 35.68 -1.30 -46.48
CA PRO A 206 35.30 -2.52 -47.20
C PRO A 206 36.26 -2.81 -48.36
N GLY A 207 36.85 -4.01 -48.35
CA GLY A 207 37.73 -4.55 -49.39
C GLY A 207 39.03 -5.10 -48.81
N GLU A 208 39.51 -6.23 -49.33
CA GLU A 208 40.80 -6.78 -48.91
C GLU A 208 41.95 -5.92 -49.48
N TRP A 209 42.91 -5.56 -48.63
CA TRP A 209 44.11 -4.86 -49.07
C TRP A 209 44.87 -5.72 -50.08
N GLY A 210 45.00 -5.23 -51.32
CA GLY A 210 45.63 -6.00 -52.38
C GLY A 210 45.58 -5.33 -53.74
N VAL A 211 46.04 -6.08 -54.73
CA VAL A 211 46.20 -5.62 -56.11
C VAL A 211 44.90 -5.05 -56.70
N ASP A 212 43.76 -5.68 -56.41
CA ASP A 212 42.48 -5.25 -57.00
C ASP A 212 41.93 -3.96 -56.36
N LEU A 213 42.15 -3.77 -55.05
CA LEU A 213 41.78 -2.54 -54.36
C LEU A 213 42.61 -1.36 -54.87
N ILE A 214 43.94 -1.54 -54.96
CA ILE A 214 44.86 -0.52 -55.49
C ILE A 214 44.58 -0.24 -56.96
N ARG A 215 44.30 -1.27 -57.77
CA ARG A 215 43.84 -1.10 -59.15
C ARG A 215 42.60 -0.21 -59.23
N GLY A 216 41.59 -0.48 -58.39
CA GLY A 216 40.36 0.31 -58.33
C GLY A 216 40.62 1.79 -58.02
N VAL A 217 41.51 2.08 -57.06
CA VAL A 217 41.90 3.46 -56.71
C VAL A 217 42.56 4.16 -57.91
N MET A 218 43.50 3.50 -58.58
CA MET A 218 44.22 4.07 -59.71
C MET A 218 43.31 4.25 -60.94
N ASP A 219 42.52 3.25 -61.28
CA ASP A 219 41.56 3.28 -62.41
C ASP A 219 40.50 4.36 -62.19
N GLN A 220 40.03 4.56 -60.96
CA GLN A 220 39.11 5.65 -60.63
C GLN A 220 39.73 7.03 -60.91
N ARG A 221 41.01 7.25 -60.59
CA ARG A 221 41.71 8.51 -60.87
C ARG A 221 41.97 8.70 -62.36
N ILE A 222 42.31 7.64 -63.09
CA ILE A 222 42.43 7.65 -64.56
C ILE A 222 41.10 8.08 -65.20
N LYS A 223 39.98 7.49 -64.77
CA LYS A 223 38.63 7.84 -65.27
C LYS A 223 38.32 9.33 -65.15
N PHE A 224 38.79 9.98 -64.08
CA PHE A 224 38.62 11.42 -63.87
C PHE A 224 39.79 12.27 -64.38
N LYS A 225 40.67 11.70 -65.21
CA LYS A 225 41.84 12.36 -65.79
C LYS A 225 42.82 12.92 -64.74
N LYS A 226 43.05 12.19 -63.64
CA LYS A 226 43.92 12.61 -62.52
C LYS A 226 45.05 11.61 -62.26
N LEU A 227 46.23 12.14 -61.89
CA LEU A 227 47.41 11.47 -61.31
C LEU A 227 48.10 10.37 -62.14
N PHE A 228 47.36 9.42 -62.72
CA PHE A 228 47.90 8.23 -63.37
C PHE A 228 47.51 8.11 -64.84
N ALA A 229 48.29 7.31 -65.58
CA ALA A 229 47.98 6.80 -66.91
C ALA A 229 48.26 5.29 -66.96
N LYS A 230 47.50 4.56 -67.78
CA LYS A 230 47.61 3.11 -67.93
C LYS A 230 48.46 2.77 -69.16
N GLU A 231 49.43 1.88 -69.00
CA GLU A 231 50.37 1.49 -70.06
C GLU A 231 50.43 -0.04 -70.16
N GLY A 232 49.36 -0.63 -70.68
CA GLY A 232 49.19 -2.08 -70.80
C GLY A 232 48.40 -2.72 -69.64
N ALA A 233 48.49 -4.05 -69.55
CA ALA A 233 47.77 -4.81 -68.52
C ALA A 233 48.46 -4.64 -67.15
N ALA A 234 47.71 -4.15 -66.16
CA ALA A 234 48.16 -3.97 -64.77
C ALA A 234 49.43 -3.12 -64.56
N ARG A 235 49.81 -2.29 -65.55
CA ARG A 235 50.95 -1.36 -65.48
C ARG A 235 50.49 0.09 -65.51
N TYR A 236 51.03 0.87 -64.60
CA TYR A 236 50.63 2.23 -64.35
C TYR A 236 51.84 3.15 -64.29
N ARG A 237 51.70 4.37 -64.80
CA ARG A 237 52.71 5.44 -64.70
C ARG A 237 52.07 6.75 -64.26
N ARG A 238 52.92 7.72 -63.90
CA ARG A 238 52.48 9.10 -63.68
C ARG A 238 51.87 9.67 -64.96
N ARG A 239 50.75 10.38 -64.82
CA ARG A 239 50.13 11.13 -65.92
C ARG A 239 51.04 12.28 -66.33
N ARG A 240 51.17 12.53 -67.63
CA ARG A 240 51.94 13.62 -68.23
C ARG A 240 51.01 14.61 -68.93
N PRO A 241 51.44 15.86 -69.17
CA PRO A 241 50.66 16.84 -69.94
C PRO A 241 50.27 16.34 -71.35
N GLU A 242 51.11 15.49 -71.94
CA GLU A 242 50.87 14.86 -73.26
C GLU A 242 49.64 13.94 -73.27
N ASP A 243 49.25 13.37 -72.12
CA ASP A 243 48.10 12.47 -71.98
C ASP A 243 46.75 13.21 -72.01
N ASP A 244 46.75 14.55 -71.97
CA ASP A 244 45.56 15.39 -72.07
C ASP A 244 45.32 15.95 -73.48
N ALA A 245 46.30 15.80 -74.38
CA ALA A 245 46.26 16.27 -75.77
C ALA A 245 45.66 15.24 -76.74
N ALA A 246 45.35 14.03 -76.27
CA ALA A 246 44.71 12.93 -77.00
C ALA A 246 43.29 12.66 -76.47
#